data_AF-A0A7V3IVU7-F1
#
_entry.id   AF-A0A7V3IVU7-F1
#
_cell.length_a   1.000
_cell.length_b   1.000
_cell.length_c   1.000
_cell.angle_alpha   90.00
_cell.angle_beta   90.00
_cell.angle_gamma   90.00
#
_symmetry.space_group_name_H-M   'P 1'
#
loop_
_entity.id
_entity.type
_entity.pdbx_description
1 polymer ?
#
loop_
_entity_poly.entity_id
_entity_poly.type
_entity_poly.pdbx_seq_one_letter_code
_entity_poly.pdbx_strand_id
1 'polypeptide(L)'
;MTDEPAVRVEQACRHLLITGDDVTFDAVAAHAGIGRATLYRRPELRAIVEEHRQRGREALTLTGLQVQIDQLRAALEAVAANTRRHEEQLRKLHRSKRAK
;
A
#
# COMPACT_ATOMS: atom_id res chain seq x y z
N MET A 1 -15.15 11.73 -17.17
CA MET A 1 -14.32 10.77 -17.93
C MET A 1 -13.01 10.68 -17.19
N THR A 2 -12.78 9.59 -16.46
CA THR A 2 -11.51 9.36 -15.75
C THR A 2 -10.42 9.25 -16.80
N ASP A 3 -9.39 10.08 -16.72
CA ASP A 3 -8.28 10.04 -17.67
C ASP A 3 -7.54 8.72 -17.48
N GLU A 4 -7.75 7.76 -18.38
CA GLU A 4 -7.19 6.41 -18.33
C GLU A 4 -5.65 6.37 -18.17
N PRO A 5 -4.88 7.33 -18.74
CA PRO A 5 -3.48 7.54 -18.41
C PRO A 5 -3.21 7.89 -16.94
N ALA A 6 -4.05 8.69 -16.28
CA ALA A 6 -3.84 9.08 -14.87
C ALA A 6 -3.99 7.89 -13.92
N VAL A 7 -5.00 7.05 -14.15
CA VAL A 7 -5.21 5.82 -13.36
C VAL A 7 -4.01 4.87 -13.49
N ARG A 8 -3.48 4.69 -14.69
CA ARG A 8 -2.29 3.85 -14.92
C ARG A 8 -1.04 4.42 -14.25
N VAL A 9 -0.84 5.73 -14.28
CA VAL A 9 0.26 6.40 -13.58
C VAL A 9 0.14 6.22 -12.07
N GLU A 10 -1.06 6.40 -11.51
CA GLU A 10 -1.32 6.21 -10.08
C GLU A 10 -1.07 4.77 -9.64
N GLN A 11 -1.52 3.79 -10.42
CA GLN A 11 -1.26 2.36 -10.17
C GLN A 11 0.24 2.03 -10.25
N ALA A 12 0.96 2.56 -11.24
CA ALA A 12 2.39 2.38 -11.37
C ALA A 12 3.16 2.96 -10.17
N CYS A 13 2.80 4.17 -9.73
CA CYS A 13 3.39 4.79 -8.53
C CYS A 13 3.13 3.96 -7.28
N ARG A 14 1.90 3.46 -7.07
CA ARG A 14 1.58 2.59 -5.94
C ARG A 14 2.37 1.29 -5.97
N HIS A 15 2.52 0.68 -7.15
CA HIS A 15 3.28 -0.55 -7.29
C HIS A 15 4.73 -0.36 -6.86
N LEU A 16 5.39 0.69 -7.37
CA LEU A 16 6.78 1.02 -7.01
C LEU A 16 6.94 1.26 -5.50
N LEU A 17 6.00 1.96 -4.86
CA LEU A 17 6.02 2.16 -3.42
C LEU A 17 5.87 0.86 -2.62
N ILE A 18 5.03 -0.07 -3.10
CA ILE A 18 4.81 -1.37 -2.43
C ILE A 18 6.04 -2.28 -2.58
N THR A 19 6.71 -2.25 -3.74
CA THR A 19 7.94 -3.03 -3.98
C THR A 19 9.17 -2.42 -3.32
N GLY A 20 9.08 -1.17 -2.85
CA GLY A 20 10.19 -0.43 -2.27
C GLY A 20 11.14 0.19 -3.32
N ASP A 21 10.70 0.27 -4.57
CA ASP A 21 11.44 0.88 -5.66
C ASP A 21 11.27 2.40 -5.68
N ASP A 22 12.28 3.09 -6.21
CA ASP A 22 12.23 4.54 -6.35
C ASP A 22 11.18 4.98 -7.37
N VAL A 23 10.26 5.85 -6.94
CA VAL A 23 9.27 6.47 -7.82
C VAL A 23 9.97 7.48 -8.73
N THR A 24 10.40 7.02 -9.90
CA THR A 24 11.03 7.85 -10.94
C THR A 24 10.16 7.97 -12.18
N PHE A 25 10.32 9.06 -12.93
CA PHE A 25 9.59 9.24 -14.20
C PHE A 25 9.88 8.11 -15.20
N ASP A 26 11.07 7.53 -15.17
CA ASP A 26 11.44 6.38 -16.01
C ASP A 26 10.75 5.10 -15.57
N ALA A 27 10.80 4.78 -14.28
CA ALA A 27 10.14 3.60 -13.73
C ALA A 27 8.61 3.68 -13.91
N VAL A 28 8.02 4.85 -13.67
CA VAL A 28 6.58 5.07 -13.86
C VAL A 28 6.20 4.97 -15.34
N ALA A 29 6.99 5.54 -16.25
CA ALA A 29 6.75 5.42 -17.69
C ALA A 29 6.75 3.95 -18.15
N ALA A 30 7.75 3.18 -17.68
CA ALA A 30 7.88 1.76 -17.97
C ALA A 30 6.69 0.95 -17.43
N HIS A 31 6.29 1.17 -16.17
CA HIS A 31 5.18 0.45 -15.55
C HIS A 31 3.81 0.85 -16.08
N ALA A 32 3.57 2.14 -16.36
CA ALA A 32 2.28 2.62 -16.84
C ALA A 32 2.06 2.39 -18.35
N GLY A 33 3.12 2.00 -19.08
CA GLY A 33 3.10 1.87 -20.54
C GLY A 33 2.84 3.20 -21.23
N ILE A 34 3.46 4.28 -20.74
CA ILE A 34 3.28 5.65 -21.24
C ILE A 34 4.66 6.24 -21.53
N GLY A 35 4.81 6.90 -22.68
CA GLY A 35 6.07 7.57 -23.01
C GLY A 35 6.43 8.67 -22.02
N ARG A 36 7.71 8.77 -21.64
CA ARG A 36 8.23 9.80 -20.72
C ARG A 36 7.86 11.23 -21.15
N ALA A 37 7.86 11.49 -22.45
CA ALA A 37 7.44 12.79 -23.01
C ALA A 37 5.99 13.14 -22.65
N THR A 38 5.09 12.15 -22.63
CA THR A 38 3.68 12.35 -22.24
C THR A 38 3.56 12.72 -20.76
N LEU A 39 4.34 12.09 -19.88
CA LEU A 39 4.37 12.44 -18.45
C LEU A 39 4.81 13.89 -18.22
N TYR A 40 5.78 14.39 -19.00
CA TYR A 40 6.23 15.78 -18.86
C TYR A 40 5.30 16.80 -19.51
N ARG A 41 4.66 16.45 -20.64
CA ARG A 41 3.74 17.35 -21.36
C ARG A 41 2.41 17.56 -20.64
N ARG A 42 2.01 16.59 -19.82
CA ARG A 42 0.74 16.59 -19.09
C ARG A 42 0.97 16.93 -17.61
N PRO A 43 0.75 18.19 -17.18
CA PRO A 43 1.08 18.62 -15.82
C PRO A 43 0.33 17.83 -14.74
N GLU A 44 -0.87 17.36 -15.03
CA GLU A 44 -1.66 16.49 -14.16
C GLU A 44 -0.99 15.13 -13.90
N LEU A 45 -0.38 14.51 -14.92
CA LEU A 45 0.35 13.25 -14.74
C LEU A 45 1.65 13.48 -13.99
N ARG A 46 2.32 14.60 -14.28
CA ARG A 46 3.52 15.01 -13.56
C ARG A 46 3.27 15.21 -12.07
N ALA A 47 2.16 15.86 -11.72
CA ALA A 47 1.78 16.12 -10.34
C ALA A 47 1.58 14.81 -9.54
N ILE A 48 0.92 13.80 -10.15
CA ILE A 48 0.74 12.49 -9.52
C ILE A 48 2.10 11.85 -9.19
N VAL A 49 3.03 11.85 -10.15
CA VAL A 49 4.37 11.25 -9.94
C VAL A 49 5.14 11.98 -8.84
N GLU A 50 5.10 13.31 -8.83
CA GLU A 50 5.81 14.11 -7.83
C GLU A 50 5.21 13.95 -6.42
N GLU A 51 3.89 13.88 -6.29
CA GLU A 51 3.21 13.60 -5.01
C GLU A 51 3.62 12.24 -4.44
N HIS A 52 3.55 11.19 -5.25
CA HIS A 52 3.94 9.85 -4.83
C HIS A 52 5.44 9.75 -4.51
N ARG A 53 6.30 10.42 -5.27
CA ARG A 53 7.73 10.51 -4.99
C ARG A 53 7.99 11.23 -3.66
N GLN A 54 7.28 12.32 -3.38
CA GLN A 54 7.42 13.05 -2.11
C GLN A 54 6.99 12.18 -0.93
N ARG A 55 5.81 11.54 -1.03
CA ARG A 55 5.32 10.60 -0.01
C ARG A 55 6.28 9.42 0.21
N GLY A 56 6.85 8.86 -0.86
CA GLY A 56 7.84 7.80 -0.76
C GLY A 56 9.08 8.25 0.00
N ARG A 57 9.60 9.45 -0.29
CA ARG A 57 10.74 10.01 0.45
C ARG A 57 10.44 10.24 1.93
N GLU A 58 9.25 10.73 2.25
CA GLU A 58 8.80 10.89 3.65
C GLU A 58 8.66 9.54 4.36
N ALA A 59 8.12 8.54 3.68
CA ALA A 59 8.01 7.17 4.18
C ALA A 59 9.37 6.51 4.43
N LEU A 60 10.39 6.83 3.62
CA LEU A 60 11.77 6.36 3.76
C LEU A 60 12.58 7.12 4.83
N THR A 61 12.02 8.16 5.46
CA THR A 61 12.66 8.76 6.63
C THR A 61 12.61 7.79 7.80
N LEU A 62 13.61 7.86 8.69
CA LEU A 62 13.67 7.00 9.88
C LEU A 62 12.40 7.11 10.74
N THR A 63 11.82 8.32 10.82
CA THR A 63 10.53 8.58 11.47
C THR A 63 9.36 7.93 10.71
N GLY A 64 9.34 8.02 9.38
CA GLY A 64 8.31 7.38 8.55
C GLY A 64 8.32 5.86 8.64
N LEU A 65 9.51 5.26 8.68
CA LEU A 65 9.69 3.82 8.88
C LEU A 65 9.24 3.39 10.29
N GLN A 66 9.58 4.17 11.32
CA GLN A 66 9.14 3.90 12.69
C GLN A 66 7.61 3.88 12.80
N VAL A 67 6.92 4.86 12.21
CA VAL A 67 5.45 4.92 12.18
C VAL A 67 4.86 3.69 11.48
N GLN A 68 5.42 3.26 10.35
CA GLN A 68 4.96 2.06 9.64
C GLN A 68 5.15 0.79 10.46
N ILE A 69 6.29 0.65 11.15
CA ILE A 69 6.55 -0.50 12.04
C ILE A 69 5.53 -0.52 13.17
N ASP A 70 5.22 0.62 13.78
CA ASP A 70 4.25 0.70 14.87
C ASP A 70 2.82 0.38 14.41
N GLN A 71 2.44 0.81 13.20
CA GLN A 71 1.17 0.42 12.57
C GLN A 71 1.10 -1.09 12.30
N LEU A 72 2.17 -1.69 11.78
CA LEU A 72 2.24 -3.13 11.53
C LEU A 72 2.14 -3.95 12.82
N ARG A 73 2.80 -3.50 13.89
CA ARG A 73 2.69 -4.12 15.22
C ARG A 73 1.25 -4.10 15.73
N ALA A 74 0.59 -2.94 15.66
CA ALA A 74 -0.80 -2.80 16.08
C ALA A 74 -1.75 -3.71 15.27
N ALA A 75 -1.55 -3.79 13.95
CA ALA A 75 -2.33 -4.69 13.09
C ALA A 75 -2.11 -6.16 13.46
N LEU A 76 -0.86 -6.57 13.71
CA LEU A 76 -0.53 -7.93 14.12
C LEU A 76 -1.16 -8.30 15.47
N GLU A 77 -1.13 -7.39 16.44
CA GLU A 77 -1.78 -7.59 17.74
C GLU A 77 -3.30 -7.78 17.61
N ALA A 78 -3.95 -7.00 16.74
CA ALA A 78 -5.37 -7.16 16.45
C ALA A 78 -5.69 -8.54 15.86
N VAL A 79 -4.87 -9.03 14.93
CA VAL A 79 -5.01 -10.38 14.36
C VAL A 79 -4.83 -11.47 15.43
N ALA A 80 -3.84 -11.32 16.31
CA ALA A 80 -3.61 -12.25 17.41
C ALA A 80 -4.81 -12.28 18.39
N ALA A 81 -5.36 -11.11 18.73
CA ALA A 81 -6.54 -11.01 19.59
C ALA A 81 -7.77 -11.69 18.96
N ASN A 82 -7.99 -11.49 17.66
CA ASN A 82 -9.08 -12.14 16.94
C ASN A 82 -8.91 -13.66 16.91
N THR A 83 -7.69 -14.15 16.72
CA THR A 83 -7.39 -15.60 16.73
C THR A 83 -7.72 -16.22 18.09
N ARG A 84 -7.27 -15.61 19.20
CA ARG A 84 -7.60 -16.08 20.56
C ARG A 84 -9.11 -16.12 20.80
N ARG A 85 -9.83 -15.08 20.37
CA ARG A 85 -11.29 -15.02 20.48
C ARG A 85 -11.96 -16.17 19.71
N HIS A 86 -11.51 -16.45 18.49
CA HIS A 86 -12.04 -17.54 17.68
C HIS A 86 -11.75 -18.91 18.31
N GLU A 87 -10.55 -19.12 18.83
CA GLU A 87 -10.18 -20.35 19.55
C GLU A 87 -11.07 -20.58 20.78
N GLU A 88 -11.34 -19.54 21.57
CA GLU A 88 -12.24 -19.62 22.72
C GLU A 88 -13.68 -19.96 22.32
N GLN A 89 -14.17 -19.38 21.21
CA GLN A 89 -15.49 -19.70 20.68
C GLN A 89 -15.57 -21.16 20.23
N LEU A 90 -14.57 -21.67 19.50
CA LEU A 90 -14.49 -23.07 19.10
C LEU A 90 -14.45 -24.01 20.32
N ARG A 91 -13.70 -23.65 21.36
CA ARG A 91 -13.63 -24.43 22.60
C ARG A 91 -14.99 -24.53 23.30
N LYS A 92 -15.73 -23.42 23.37
CA LYS A 92 -17.10 -23.38 23.93
C LYS A 92 -18.07 -24.24 23.12
N LEU A 93 -18.01 -24.15 21.78
CA LEU A 93 -18.85 -24.94 20.89
C LEU A 93 -18.55 -26.44 21.01
N HIS A 94 -17.27 -26.84 21.01
CA HIS A 94 -16.88 -28.24 21.20
C HIS A 94 -17.31 -28.78 22.58
N ARG A 95 -17.22 -27.97 23.64
CA ARG A 95 -17.70 -28.35 24.97
C ARG A 95 -19.22 -28.53 25.01
N SER A 96 -19.97 -27.61 24.39
CA SER A 96 -21.43 -27.71 24.30
C SER A 96 -21.89 -28.93 23.49
N LYS A 97 -21.22 -29.21 22.36
CA LYS A 97 -21.50 -30.39 21.52
C LYS A 97 -21.24 -31.73 22.23
N ARG A 98 -20.29 -31.77 23.18
CA ARG A 98 -19.94 -32.99 23.93
C ARG A 98 -20.81 -33.23 25.18
N ALA A 99 -21.54 -32.21 25.63
CA ALA A 99 -22.44 -32.29 26.78
C ALA A 99 -23.90 -32.61 26.38
N LYS A 100 -24.16 -32.83 25.09
CA LYS A 100 -25.44 -33.18 24.48
C LYS A 100 -25.32 -34.57 23.86
#